data_AF-A0A6G4A262-F1
#
_entry.id   AF-A0A6G4A262-F1
#
_cell.length_a   1.000
_cell.length_b   1.000
_cell.length_c   1.000
_cell.angle_alpha   90.00
_cell.angle_beta   90.00
_cell.angle_gamma   90.00
#
_symmetry.space_group_name_H-M   'P 1'
#
loop_
_entity.id
_entity.type
_entity.pdbx_description
1 polymer ?
#
loop_
_entity_poly.entity_id
_entity_poly.type
_entity_poly.pdbx_seq_one_letter_code
_entity_poly.pdbx_strand_id
1 'polypeptide(L)'
;MSLRLKITLWVTAGLMLILFFSFTFVYYMFIRVTTNGEIELLKEKAHTLLQKDLPNHPEYWNNNNQMDEFLIPQEMLRYITPDTKVLYQIYSDENLLRYRPSYVNKETITTETARDGIFIFVKVPVFQQGHQVAVLEIGRSLRKLGEHANILISILSLTSAGALILAVTGGYLYTNVIFHPLHQLISTMQNIEKSGSFRRISMSKTKTQDELFMLGDTFNRMIDRLEETFMKQEQFLADASHELRTPLTIIESYASLLRRWAFSDAALREEALEAIQSESAQLKLLTQNLLSLTHAVREECEQSVSFDLLPFIQKTASSLRLTSGRHIEVHTPPELKELHMTGNPNKLKQLLIILVDNALKYSKQDVTIQVNDEANQVRLTVVDHGIGIAEKDLPHLFDRFYRADKARNRKLGGAGLGLAIAHNIVMKQKGTITLQSSLGEGTKAVVTLPKTCQ
;
A
#
# COMPACT_ATOMS: atom_id res chain seq x y z
N MET A 1 -17.51 12.95 -11.20
CA MET A 1 -17.98 11.58 -11.49
C MET A 1 -17.30 10.63 -10.50
N SER A 2 -18.06 9.92 -9.66
CA SER A 2 -17.48 9.05 -8.62
C SER A 2 -16.68 7.90 -9.25
N LEU A 3 -15.62 7.45 -8.58
CA LEU A 3 -14.82 6.30 -9.02
C LEU A 3 -15.70 5.05 -9.25
N ARG A 4 -16.74 4.93 -8.40
CA ARG A 4 -17.82 3.95 -8.49
C ARG A 4 -18.45 3.90 -9.87
N LEU A 5 -18.96 5.04 -10.36
CA LEU A 5 -19.64 5.12 -11.65
C LEU A 5 -18.68 4.84 -12.81
N LYS A 6 -17.40 5.24 -12.70
CA LYS A 6 -16.39 4.95 -13.72
C LYS A 6 -16.16 3.45 -13.86
N ILE A 7 -15.95 2.74 -12.74
CA ILE A 7 -15.65 1.29 -12.77
C ILE A 7 -16.85 0.52 -13.27
N THR A 8 -18.07 0.80 -12.78
CA THR A 8 -19.26 0.11 -13.26
C THR A 8 -19.47 0.32 -14.75
N LEU A 9 -19.28 1.55 -15.26
CA LEU A 9 -19.39 1.84 -16.69
C LEU A 9 -18.36 1.08 -17.53
N TRP A 10 -17.08 1.06 -17.11
CA TRP A 10 -16.04 0.32 -17.82
C TRP A 10 -16.32 -1.18 -17.88
N VAL A 11 -16.75 -1.77 -16.76
CA VAL A 11 -17.11 -3.20 -16.70
C VAL A 11 -18.32 -3.50 -17.59
N THR A 12 -19.37 -2.67 -17.52
CA THR A 12 -20.57 -2.86 -18.35
C THR A 12 -20.28 -2.65 -19.84
N ALA A 13 -19.42 -1.70 -20.20
CA ALA A 13 -19.02 -1.46 -21.58
C ALA A 13 -18.19 -2.63 -22.13
N GLY A 14 -17.25 -3.15 -21.33
CA GLY A 14 -16.47 -4.34 -21.67
C GLY A 14 -17.37 -5.57 -21.88
N LEU A 15 -18.34 -5.79 -20.99
CA LEU A 15 -19.29 -6.89 -21.13
C LEU A 15 -20.18 -6.73 -22.38
N MET A 16 -20.66 -5.53 -22.66
CA MET A 16 -21.47 -5.25 -23.85
C MET A 16 -20.69 -5.57 -25.14
N LEU A 17 -19.41 -5.24 -25.18
CA LEU A 17 -18.53 -5.55 -26.31
C LEU A 17 -18.35 -7.06 -26.46
N ILE A 18 -18.08 -7.78 -25.37
CA ILE A 18 -17.95 -9.26 -25.39
C ILE A 18 -19.26 -9.91 -25.87
N LEU A 19 -20.40 -9.46 -25.35
CA LEU A 19 -21.72 -9.96 -25.75
C LEU A 19 -21.98 -9.68 -27.23
N PHE A 20 -21.63 -8.51 -27.75
CA PHE A 20 -21.79 -8.17 -29.16
C PHE A 20 -20.98 -9.10 -30.08
N PHE A 21 -19.70 -9.33 -29.76
CA PHE A 21 -18.87 -10.24 -30.55
C PHE A 21 -19.34 -11.69 -30.44
N SER A 22 -19.69 -12.15 -29.23
CA SER A 22 -20.24 -13.49 -29.03
C SER A 22 -21.55 -13.69 -29.79
N PHE A 23 -22.47 -12.72 -29.74
CA PHE A 23 -23.74 -12.74 -30.46
C PHE A 23 -23.51 -12.86 -31.97
N THR A 24 -22.66 -11.99 -32.50
CA THR A 24 -22.33 -11.97 -33.93
C THR A 24 -21.68 -13.30 -34.37
N PHE A 25 -20.76 -13.82 -33.57
CA PHE A 25 -20.07 -15.08 -33.84
C PHE A 25 -21.05 -16.27 -33.85
N VAL A 26 -21.90 -16.39 -32.83
CA VAL A 26 -22.90 -17.48 -32.73
C VAL A 26 -23.88 -17.42 -33.89
N TYR A 27 -24.40 -16.23 -34.21
CA TYR A 27 -25.32 -16.04 -35.34
C TYR A 27 -24.67 -16.44 -36.68
N TYR A 28 -23.45 -15.95 -36.95
CA TYR A 28 -22.72 -16.29 -38.16
C TYR A 28 -22.42 -17.79 -38.27
N MET A 29 -21.96 -18.41 -37.17
CA MET A 29 -21.70 -19.85 -37.12
C MET A 29 -22.97 -20.67 -37.35
N PHE A 30 -24.10 -20.28 -36.76
CA PHE A 30 -25.38 -20.95 -36.95
C PHE A 30 -25.81 -20.96 -38.42
N ILE A 31 -25.77 -19.82 -39.10
CA ILE A 31 -26.10 -19.72 -40.54
C ILE A 31 -25.14 -20.57 -41.37
N ARG A 32 -23.83 -20.48 -41.11
CA ARG A 32 -22.81 -21.19 -41.87
C ARG A 32 -22.93 -22.71 -41.72
N VAL A 33 -23.05 -23.21 -40.47
CA VAL A 33 -23.14 -24.64 -40.18
C VAL A 33 -24.44 -25.21 -40.75
N THR A 34 -25.57 -24.54 -40.56
CA THR A 34 -26.87 -25.04 -41.03
C THR A 34 -26.96 -25.06 -42.55
N THR A 35 -26.52 -23.99 -43.23
CA THR A 35 -26.51 -23.92 -44.69
C THR A 35 -25.61 -25.02 -45.30
N ASN A 36 -24.43 -25.24 -44.72
CA ASN A 36 -23.53 -26.30 -45.19
C ASN A 36 -24.10 -27.70 -44.96
N GLY A 37 -24.76 -27.94 -43.82
CA GLY A 37 -25.44 -29.21 -43.55
C GLY A 37 -26.55 -29.50 -44.56
N GLU A 38 -27.32 -28.47 -44.92
CA GLU A 38 -28.37 -28.58 -45.94
C GLU A 38 -27.82 -28.86 -47.35
N ILE A 39 -26.71 -28.22 -47.72
CA ILE A 39 -26.01 -28.50 -48.98
C ILE A 39 -25.58 -29.97 -49.06
N GLU A 40 -24.95 -30.51 -48.01
CA GLU A 40 -24.48 -31.90 -48.01
C GLU A 40 -25.65 -32.90 -48.05
N LEU A 41 -26.76 -32.63 -47.35
CA LEU A 41 -27.97 -33.44 -47.42
C LEU A 41 -28.55 -33.49 -48.83
N LEU A 42 -28.59 -32.36 -49.54
CA LEU A 42 -29.07 -32.32 -50.92
C LEU A 42 -28.16 -33.07 -51.90
N LYS A 43 -26.84 -33.03 -51.69
CA LYS A 43 -25.88 -33.83 -52.50
C LYS A 43 -26.10 -35.32 -52.30
N GLU A 44 -26.17 -35.78 -51.05
CA GLU A 44 -26.40 -37.19 -50.74
C GLU A 44 -27.72 -37.68 -51.32
N LYS A 45 -28.77 -36.86 -51.22
CA LYS A 45 -30.06 -37.11 -51.84
C LYS A 45 -29.95 -37.21 -53.37
N ALA A 46 -29.26 -36.29 -54.02
CA ALA A 46 -29.06 -36.33 -55.47
C ALA A 46 -28.34 -37.61 -55.92
N HIS A 47 -27.26 -38.00 -55.24
CA HIS A 47 -26.56 -39.25 -55.56
C HIS A 47 -27.43 -40.49 -55.31
N THR A 48 -28.21 -40.51 -54.23
CA THR A 48 -29.13 -41.62 -53.93
C THR A 48 -30.22 -41.76 -54.99
N LEU A 49 -30.79 -40.65 -55.47
CA LEU A 49 -31.80 -40.65 -56.53
C LEU A 49 -31.20 -41.13 -57.86
N LEU A 50 -29.95 -40.77 -58.16
CA LEU A 50 -29.25 -41.26 -59.36
C LEU A 50 -28.92 -42.75 -59.28
N GLN A 51 -28.57 -43.29 -58.10
CA GLN A 51 -28.34 -44.73 -57.93
C GLN A 51 -29.61 -45.57 -58.11
N LYS A 52 -30.79 -45.02 -57.83
CA LYS A 52 -32.08 -45.69 -58.04
C LYS A 52 -32.58 -45.67 -59.49
N ASP A 53 -31.78 -45.13 -60.42
CA ASP A 53 -32.07 -45.00 -61.85
C ASP A 53 -33.41 -44.31 -62.18
N LEU A 54 -33.81 -43.36 -61.32
CA LEU A 54 -35.03 -42.54 -61.47
C LEU A 54 -35.21 -41.90 -62.87
N PRO A 55 -34.15 -41.52 -63.61
CA PRO A 55 -34.27 -40.97 -64.96
C PRO A 55 -34.83 -41.93 -66.03
N ASN A 56 -34.61 -43.24 -65.87
CA ASN A 56 -35.03 -44.26 -66.85
C ASN A 56 -36.42 -44.84 -66.56
N HIS A 57 -37.07 -44.37 -65.49
CA HIS A 57 -38.39 -44.80 -65.05
C HIS A 57 -39.40 -43.64 -65.12
N PRO A 58 -39.95 -43.33 -66.31
CA PRO A 58 -40.90 -42.23 -66.52
C PRO A 58 -42.20 -42.38 -65.70
N GLU A 59 -42.53 -43.59 -65.24
CA GLU A 59 -43.64 -43.85 -64.31
C GLU A 59 -43.56 -43.04 -63.01
N TYR A 60 -42.36 -42.82 -62.45
CA TYR A 60 -42.21 -42.06 -61.20
C TYR A 60 -42.45 -40.56 -61.38
N TRP A 61 -42.27 -40.02 -62.58
CA TRP A 61 -42.45 -38.59 -62.86
C TRP A 61 -43.90 -38.25 -63.25
N ASN A 62 -44.65 -39.21 -63.80
CA ASN A 62 -46.02 -39.02 -64.27
C ASN A 62 -47.09 -39.30 -63.20
N ASN A 63 -46.75 -40.04 -62.13
CA ASN A 63 -47.67 -40.34 -61.04
C ASN A 63 -47.32 -39.51 -59.79
N ASN A 64 -48.00 -38.36 -59.62
CA ASN A 64 -47.72 -37.40 -58.55
C ASN A 64 -47.58 -38.05 -57.16
N ASN A 65 -48.36 -39.09 -56.85
CA ASN A 65 -48.35 -39.73 -55.52
C ASN A 65 -47.07 -40.50 -55.18
N GLN A 66 -46.31 -41.01 -56.17
CA GLN A 66 -45.06 -41.75 -55.90
C GLN A 66 -43.85 -40.82 -55.76
N MET A 67 -43.91 -39.65 -56.39
CA MET A 67 -42.83 -38.66 -56.32
C MET A 67 -42.96 -37.72 -55.12
N ASP A 68 -44.16 -37.58 -54.57
CA ASP A 68 -44.41 -36.94 -53.27
C ASP A 68 -43.64 -37.62 -52.13
N GLU A 69 -43.34 -38.93 -52.24
CA GLU A 69 -42.50 -39.66 -51.26
C GLU A 69 -41.03 -39.19 -51.28
N PHE A 70 -40.55 -38.65 -52.42
CA PHE A 70 -39.20 -38.14 -52.58
C PHE A 70 -39.08 -36.63 -52.35
N LEU A 71 -40.19 -35.89 -52.31
CA LEU A 71 -40.20 -34.45 -52.07
C LEU A 71 -40.37 -34.13 -50.59
N ILE A 72 -39.41 -33.40 -50.03
CA ILE A 72 -39.58 -32.79 -48.70
C ILE A 72 -40.16 -31.39 -48.90
N PRO A 73 -40.93 -30.82 -47.93
CA PRO A 73 -41.40 -29.44 -48.04
C PRO A 73 -40.24 -28.46 -48.29
N GLN A 74 -40.49 -27.46 -49.14
CA GLN A 74 -39.51 -26.43 -49.55
C GLN A 74 -38.42 -26.90 -50.51
N GLU A 75 -38.71 -27.93 -51.29
CA GLU A 75 -37.80 -28.47 -52.30
C GLU A 75 -38.40 -28.44 -53.71
N MET A 76 -37.52 -28.55 -54.70
CA MET A 76 -37.83 -28.70 -56.11
C MET A 76 -36.84 -29.70 -56.70
N LEU A 77 -37.33 -30.57 -57.56
CA LEU A 77 -36.51 -31.48 -58.35
C LEU A 77 -36.78 -31.23 -59.83
N ARG A 78 -35.72 -31.11 -60.62
CA ARG A 78 -35.78 -30.94 -62.08
C ARG A 78 -34.82 -31.88 -62.78
N TYR A 79 -35.27 -32.40 -63.91
CA TYR A 79 -34.44 -33.13 -64.85
C TYR A 79 -34.28 -32.31 -66.11
N ILE A 80 -33.05 -31.84 -66.38
CA ILE A 80 -32.74 -30.84 -67.40
C ILE A 80 -31.93 -31.48 -68.53
N THR A 81 -32.40 -31.40 -69.76
CA THR A 81 -31.74 -31.94 -70.95
C THR A 81 -30.64 -31.00 -71.48
N PRO A 82 -29.76 -31.44 -72.41
CA PRO A 82 -28.66 -30.62 -72.93
C PRO A 82 -29.10 -29.34 -73.64
N ASP A 83 -30.33 -29.28 -74.15
CA ASP A 83 -30.95 -28.08 -74.73
C ASP A 83 -31.57 -27.14 -73.67
N THR A 84 -31.26 -27.35 -72.39
CA THR A 84 -31.77 -26.61 -71.21
C THR A 84 -33.28 -26.67 -71.02
N LYS A 85 -33.97 -27.61 -71.67
CA LYS A 85 -35.38 -27.88 -71.41
C LYS A 85 -35.54 -28.73 -70.14
N VAL A 86 -36.61 -28.45 -69.41
CA VAL A 86 -36.98 -29.24 -68.23
C VAL A 86 -37.87 -30.38 -68.70
N LEU A 87 -37.35 -31.60 -68.70
CA LEU A 87 -38.09 -32.79 -69.11
C LEU A 87 -39.08 -33.21 -68.04
N TYR A 88 -38.66 -33.15 -66.78
CA TYR A 88 -39.49 -33.44 -65.61
C TYR A 88 -39.26 -32.41 -64.50
N GLN A 89 -40.33 -32.00 -63.82
CA GLN A 89 -40.29 -31.04 -62.73
C GLN A 89 -41.34 -31.34 -61.68
N ILE A 90 -40.92 -31.37 -60.43
CA ILE A 90 -41.79 -31.47 -59.26
C ILE A 90 -41.31 -30.47 -58.21
N TYR A 91 -42.22 -29.92 -57.42
CA TYR A 91 -41.88 -28.90 -56.45
C TYR A 91 -42.91 -28.86 -55.31
N SER A 92 -42.44 -28.46 -54.13
CA SER A 92 -43.27 -28.13 -52.97
C SER A 92 -43.21 -26.65 -52.58
N ASP A 93 -42.36 -25.86 -53.24
CA ASP A 93 -42.31 -24.40 -53.08
C ASP A 93 -42.18 -23.69 -54.44
N GLU A 94 -43.22 -22.95 -54.81
CA GLU A 94 -43.31 -22.22 -56.08
C GLU A 94 -42.20 -21.17 -56.26
N ASN A 95 -41.61 -20.66 -55.18
CA ASN A 95 -40.56 -19.64 -55.27
C ASN A 95 -39.28 -20.18 -55.92
N LEU A 96 -39.03 -21.49 -55.82
CA LEU A 96 -37.91 -22.17 -56.50
C LEU A 96 -38.07 -22.13 -58.02
N LEU A 97 -39.30 -22.01 -58.52
CA LEU A 97 -39.57 -22.02 -59.96
C LEU A 97 -39.12 -20.76 -60.67
N ARG A 98 -38.92 -19.66 -59.93
CA ARG A 98 -38.47 -18.36 -60.47
C ARG A 98 -37.04 -18.43 -61.03
N TYR A 99 -36.27 -19.42 -60.63
CA TYR A 99 -34.89 -19.62 -61.05
C TYR A 99 -34.84 -20.48 -62.32
N ARG A 100 -34.14 -19.97 -63.35
CA ARG A 100 -34.06 -20.62 -64.67
C ARG A 100 -33.21 -21.89 -64.61
N PRO A 101 -33.62 -22.96 -65.32
CA PRO A 101 -32.83 -24.18 -65.43
C PRO A 101 -31.50 -23.88 -66.13
N SER A 102 -30.44 -24.55 -65.72
CA SER A 102 -29.12 -24.43 -66.33
C SER A 102 -28.44 -25.79 -66.37
N TYR A 103 -27.97 -26.15 -67.55
CA TYR A 103 -27.21 -27.37 -67.79
C TYR A 103 -25.74 -27.15 -67.40
N VAL A 104 -25.19 -28.07 -66.62
CA VAL A 104 -23.81 -28.02 -66.09
C VAL A 104 -23.09 -29.33 -66.38
N ASN A 105 -21.79 -29.25 -66.64
CA ASN A 105 -20.96 -30.42 -66.99
C ASN A 105 -20.26 -31.05 -65.78
N LYS A 106 -20.37 -30.43 -64.60
CA LYS A 106 -19.79 -30.88 -63.33
C LYS A 106 -20.77 -30.60 -62.21
N GLU A 107 -20.65 -31.35 -61.11
CA GLU A 107 -21.41 -31.06 -59.90
C GLU A 107 -21.19 -29.61 -59.48
N THR A 108 -22.28 -28.86 -59.34
CA THR A 108 -22.26 -27.43 -59.06
C THR A 108 -23.28 -27.13 -57.98
N ILE A 109 -22.88 -26.30 -57.02
CA ILE A 109 -23.75 -25.76 -55.98
C ILE A 109 -23.87 -24.27 -56.21
N THR A 110 -25.09 -23.77 -56.31
CA THR A 110 -25.36 -22.34 -56.43
C THR A 110 -26.26 -21.90 -55.29
N THR A 111 -25.90 -20.81 -54.63
CA THR A 111 -26.68 -20.20 -53.55
C THR A 111 -27.18 -18.84 -54.01
N GLU A 112 -28.50 -18.68 -54.05
CA GLU A 112 -29.17 -17.46 -54.44
C GLU A 112 -29.82 -16.81 -53.22
N THR A 113 -29.58 -15.51 -53.03
CA THR A 113 -30.19 -14.76 -51.92
C THR A 113 -31.27 -13.84 -52.47
N ALA A 114 -32.52 -14.03 -52.04
CA ALA A 114 -33.63 -13.16 -52.39
C ALA A 114 -34.33 -12.62 -51.14
N ARG A 115 -35.32 -11.73 -51.33
CA ARG A 115 -36.13 -11.19 -50.21
C ARG A 115 -36.86 -12.28 -49.43
N ASP A 116 -37.22 -13.37 -50.10
CA ASP A 116 -38.02 -14.47 -49.55
C ASP A 116 -37.17 -15.55 -48.84
N GLY A 117 -35.83 -15.40 -48.83
CA GLY A 117 -34.90 -16.30 -48.16
C GLY A 117 -33.66 -16.64 -48.98
N ILE A 118 -32.86 -17.57 -48.44
CA ILE A 118 -31.72 -18.17 -49.14
C ILE A 118 -32.22 -19.43 -49.87
N PHE A 119 -31.84 -19.59 -51.13
CA PHE A 119 -32.16 -20.74 -51.96
C PHE A 119 -30.88 -21.45 -52.38
N ILE A 120 -30.82 -22.75 -52.17
CA ILE A 120 -29.68 -23.60 -52.55
C ILE A 120 -30.11 -24.45 -53.74
N PHE A 121 -29.25 -24.57 -54.75
CA PHE A 121 -29.43 -25.51 -55.84
C PHE A 121 -28.20 -26.41 -55.95
N VAL A 122 -28.42 -27.71 -55.88
CA VAL A 122 -27.41 -28.75 -56.14
C VAL A 122 -27.70 -29.35 -57.50
N LYS A 123 -26.74 -29.26 -58.41
CA LYS A 123 -26.84 -29.76 -59.79
C LYS A 123 -25.85 -30.88 -60.01
N VAL A 124 -26.33 -32.08 -60.32
CA VAL A 124 -25.49 -33.26 -60.56
C VAL A 124 -25.70 -33.75 -62.01
N PRO A 125 -24.62 -33.87 -62.82
CA PRO A 125 -24.72 -34.38 -64.19
C PRO A 125 -25.10 -35.87 -64.20
N VAL A 126 -25.98 -36.25 -65.13
CA VAL A 126 -26.47 -37.62 -65.29
C VAL A 126 -25.85 -38.24 -66.53
N PHE A 127 -25.18 -39.37 -66.36
CA PHE A 127 -24.50 -40.09 -67.44
C PHE A 127 -25.18 -41.41 -67.76
N GLN A 128 -25.37 -41.70 -69.04
CA GLN A 128 -25.85 -42.98 -69.54
C GLN A 128 -24.91 -43.44 -70.64
N GLN A 129 -24.42 -44.69 -70.56
CA GLN A 129 -23.45 -45.24 -71.51
C GLN A 129 -22.24 -44.31 -71.78
N GLY A 130 -21.73 -43.66 -70.72
CA GLY A 130 -20.57 -42.76 -70.78
C GLY A 130 -20.83 -41.35 -71.32
N HIS A 131 -22.06 -41.04 -71.78
CA HIS A 131 -22.43 -39.70 -72.28
C HIS A 131 -23.35 -39.00 -71.28
N GLN A 132 -23.15 -37.69 -71.09
CA GLN A 132 -24.04 -36.91 -70.25
C GLN A 132 -25.36 -36.70 -70.99
N VAL A 133 -26.45 -37.20 -70.42
CA VAL A 133 -27.79 -37.15 -71.01
C VAL A 133 -28.65 -36.07 -70.36
N ALA A 134 -28.33 -35.65 -69.14
CA ALA A 134 -29.10 -34.64 -68.42
C ALA A 134 -28.34 -34.06 -67.21
N VAL A 135 -29.02 -33.18 -66.47
CA VAL A 135 -28.67 -32.72 -65.12
C VAL A 135 -29.85 -32.92 -64.20
N LEU A 136 -29.60 -33.54 -63.04
CA LEU A 136 -30.52 -33.55 -61.91
C LEU A 136 -30.27 -32.29 -61.08
N GLU A 137 -31.25 -31.40 -61.01
CA GLU A 137 -31.22 -30.19 -60.19
C GLU A 137 -32.16 -30.37 -58.99
N ILE A 138 -31.61 -30.28 -57.77
CA ILE A 138 -32.39 -30.20 -56.54
C ILE A 138 -32.26 -28.79 -55.97
N GLY A 139 -33.38 -28.07 -55.93
CA GLY A 139 -33.49 -26.77 -55.28
C GLY A 139 -34.09 -26.90 -53.88
N ARG A 140 -33.61 -26.13 -52.91
CA ARG A 140 -34.19 -26.02 -51.56
C ARG A 140 -34.28 -24.58 -51.10
N SER A 141 -35.44 -24.20 -50.57
CA SER A 141 -35.62 -22.92 -49.88
C SER A 141 -35.30 -23.07 -48.40
N LEU A 142 -34.38 -22.23 -47.90
CA LEU A 142 -34.05 -22.13 -46.48
C LEU A 142 -34.93 -21.10 -45.76
N ARG A 143 -36.19 -20.92 -46.17
CA ARG A 143 -37.09 -19.97 -45.51
C ARG A 143 -37.31 -20.29 -44.03
N LYS A 144 -37.42 -21.59 -43.69
CA LYS A 144 -37.47 -22.06 -42.28
C LYS A 144 -36.18 -21.74 -41.50
N LEU A 145 -35.03 -21.62 -42.16
CA LEU A 145 -33.79 -21.16 -41.50
C LEU A 145 -33.94 -19.74 -40.95
N GLY A 146 -34.67 -18.87 -41.66
CA GLY A 146 -34.99 -17.52 -41.20
C GLY A 146 -35.85 -17.51 -39.92
N GLU A 147 -36.84 -18.40 -39.82
CA GLU A 147 -37.65 -18.57 -38.61
C GLU A 147 -36.80 -19.05 -37.42
N HIS A 148 -35.95 -20.06 -37.63
CA HIS A 148 -35.02 -20.54 -36.59
C HIS A 148 -33.99 -19.48 -36.20
N ALA A 149 -33.49 -18.69 -37.15
CA ALA A 149 -32.58 -17.59 -36.90
C ALA A 149 -33.24 -16.48 -36.06
N ASN A 150 -34.52 -16.17 -36.31
CA ASN A 150 -35.28 -15.21 -35.49
C ASN A 150 -35.45 -15.71 -34.05
N ILE A 151 -35.79 -16.99 -33.85
CA ILE A 151 -35.86 -17.60 -32.51
C ILE A 151 -34.50 -17.50 -31.80
N LEU A 152 -33.41 -17.82 -32.50
CA LEU A 152 -32.05 -17.71 -31.97
C LEU A 152 -31.72 -16.26 -31.56
N ILE A 153 -32.05 -15.27 -32.40
CA ILE A 153 -31.88 -13.84 -32.10
C ILE A 153 -32.67 -13.46 -30.85
N SER A 154 -33.93 -13.91 -30.71
CA SER A 154 -34.74 -13.62 -29.52
C SER A 154 -34.14 -14.22 -28.25
N ILE A 155 -33.69 -15.48 -28.30
CA ILE A 155 -33.04 -16.14 -27.16
C ILE A 155 -31.76 -15.40 -26.77
N LEU A 156 -30.88 -15.13 -27.74
CA LEU A 156 -29.61 -14.43 -27.50
C LEU A 156 -29.83 -13.01 -26.96
N SER A 157 -30.86 -12.31 -27.45
CA SER A 157 -31.21 -10.96 -26.97
C SER A 157 -31.69 -11.00 -25.52
N LEU A 158 -32.56 -11.96 -25.17
CA LEU A 158 -33.07 -12.12 -23.82
C LEU A 158 -31.96 -12.48 -22.82
N THR A 159 -31.09 -13.43 -23.18
CA THR A 159 -29.96 -13.82 -22.31
C THR A 159 -28.95 -12.69 -22.17
N SER A 160 -28.68 -11.92 -23.23
CA SER A 160 -27.78 -10.76 -23.18
C SER A 160 -28.33 -9.64 -22.31
N ALA A 161 -29.63 -9.35 -22.40
CA ALA A 161 -30.30 -8.38 -21.53
C ALA A 161 -30.23 -8.79 -20.06
N GLY A 162 -30.51 -10.06 -19.75
CA GLY A 162 -30.37 -10.60 -18.39
C GLY A 162 -28.95 -10.50 -17.84
N ALA A 163 -27.95 -10.87 -18.64
CA ALA A 163 -26.54 -10.74 -18.27
C ALA A 163 -26.13 -9.28 -17.99
N LEU A 164 -26.62 -8.34 -18.79
CA LEU A 164 -26.34 -6.91 -18.60
C LEU A 164 -26.95 -6.39 -17.29
N ILE A 165 -28.20 -6.77 -16.98
CA ILE A 165 -28.87 -6.39 -15.72
C ILE A 165 -28.07 -6.93 -14.52
N LEU A 166 -27.73 -8.23 -14.54
CA LEU A 166 -26.94 -8.85 -13.47
C LEU A 166 -25.58 -8.17 -13.29
N ALA A 167 -24.91 -7.79 -14.37
CA ALA A 167 -23.63 -7.09 -14.30
C ALA A 167 -23.75 -5.68 -13.70
N VAL A 168 -24.79 -4.91 -14.09
CA VAL A 168 -25.05 -3.58 -13.52
C VAL A 168 -25.36 -3.69 -12.03
N THR A 169 -26.27 -4.59 -11.64
CA THR A 169 -26.66 -4.79 -10.24
C THR A 169 -25.51 -5.33 -9.40
N GLY A 170 -24.82 -6.37 -9.87
CA GLY A 170 -23.66 -6.94 -9.19
C GLY A 170 -22.51 -5.94 -9.04
N GLY A 171 -22.21 -5.19 -10.09
CA GLY A 171 -21.21 -4.13 -10.06
C GLY A 171 -21.53 -3.04 -9.04
N TYR A 172 -22.81 -2.63 -8.96
CA TYR A 172 -23.25 -1.64 -7.97
C TYR A 172 -23.10 -2.15 -6.53
N LEU A 173 -23.51 -3.39 -6.25
CA LEU A 173 -23.40 -4.01 -4.92
C LEU A 173 -21.93 -4.20 -4.50
N TYR A 174 -21.10 -4.76 -5.38
CA TYR A 174 -19.68 -5.02 -5.13
C TYR A 174 -18.91 -3.74 -4.79
N THR A 175 -19.25 -2.65 -5.48
CA THR A 175 -18.66 -1.33 -5.27
C THR A 175 -18.93 -0.80 -3.85
N ASN A 176 -20.10 -1.07 -3.27
CA ASN A 176 -20.41 -0.62 -1.91
C ASN A 176 -19.56 -1.32 -0.84
N VAL A 177 -19.20 -2.59 -1.05
CA VAL A 177 -18.37 -3.35 -0.11
C VAL A 177 -16.92 -2.85 -0.15
N ILE A 178 -16.36 -2.65 -1.34
CA ILE A 178 -14.94 -2.31 -1.51
C ILE A 178 -14.64 -0.83 -1.22
N PHE A 179 -15.50 0.09 -1.65
CA PHE A 179 -15.18 1.53 -1.58
C PHE A 179 -15.67 2.22 -0.31
N HIS A 180 -16.46 1.54 0.53
CA HIS A 180 -16.90 2.12 1.80
C HIS A 180 -15.74 2.31 2.80
N PRO A 181 -14.85 1.30 3.05
CA PRO A 181 -13.69 1.48 3.92
C PRO A 181 -12.75 2.59 3.45
N LEU A 182 -12.54 2.71 2.13
CA LEU A 182 -11.71 3.77 1.57
C LEU A 182 -12.24 5.18 1.90
N HIS A 183 -13.57 5.34 1.86
CA HIS A 183 -14.18 6.61 2.19
C HIS A 183 -14.10 6.93 3.70
N GLN A 184 -14.18 5.91 4.56
CA GLN A 184 -13.94 6.07 5.99
C GLN A 184 -12.50 6.48 6.29
N LEU A 185 -11.52 5.87 5.61
CA LEU A 185 -10.10 6.25 5.71
C LEU A 185 -9.91 7.73 5.35
N ILE A 186 -10.36 8.13 4.16
CA ILE A 186 -10.20 9.51 3.65
C ILE A 186 -10.90 10.52 4.58
N SER A 187 -12.14 10.25 4.98
CA SER A 187 -12.89 11.18 5.83
C SER A 187 -12.28 11.29 7.24
N THR A 188 -11.74 10.20 7.79
CA THR A 188 -11.03 10.24 9.07
C THR A 188 -9.76 11.07 8.97
N MET A 189 -8.96 10.88 7.90
CA MET A 189 -7.77 11.70 7.65
C MET A 189 -8.10 13.19 7.52
N GLN A 190 -9.13 13.54 6.74
CA GLN A 190 -9.58 14.93 6.57
C GLN A 190 -10.10 15.54 7.88
N ASN A 191 -10.75 14.73 8.73
CA ASN A 191 -11.19 15.18 10.05
C ASN A 191 -10.00 15.42 10.99
N ILE A 192 -8.98 14.55 10.97
CA ILE A 192 -7.76 14.75 11.75
C ILE A 192 -7.06 16.05 11.31
N GLU A 193 -6.92 16.25 10.00
CA GLU A 193 -6.33 17.48 9.42
C GLU A 193 -7.06 18.75 9.88
N LYS A 194 -8.40 18.76 9.83
CA LYS A 194 -9.21 19.93 10.19
C LYS A 194 -9.34 20.17 11.69
N SER A 195 -9.49 19.10 12.47
CA SER A 195 -9.77 19.20 13.90
C SER A 195 -8.51 19.22 14.78
N GLY A 196 -7.38 18.74 14.25
CA GLY A 196 -6.17 18.47 15.03
C GLY A 196 -6.33 17.31 16.04
N SER A 197 -7.49 16.65 16.08
CA SER A 197 -7.74 15.55 17.03
C SER A 197 -7.19 14.23 16.48
N PHE A 198 -6.38 13.55 17.29
CA PHE A 198 -5.90 12.21 16.97
C PHE A 198 -7.08 11.22 17.04
N ARG A 199 -7.50 10.70 15.89
CA ARG A 199 -8.59 9.74 15.78
C ARG A 199 -8.10 8.47 15.11
N ARG A 200 -8.63 7.35 15.59
CA ARG A 200 -8.39 6.03 15.01
C ARG A 200 -9.52 5.67 14.08
N ILE A 201 -9.17 4.89 13.07
CA ILE A 201 -10.11 4.38 12.09
C ILE A 201 -10.72 3.12 12.69
N SER A 202 -12.05 3.11 12.81
CA SER A 202 -12.80 1.95 13.28
C SER A 202 -12.80 0.89 12.19
N MET A 203 -11.85 -0.05 12.29
CA MET A 203 -11.82 -1.21 11.42
C MET A 203 -12.89 -2.17 11.92
N SER A 204 -13.97 -2.36 11.15
CA SER A 204 -14.92 -3.44 11.42
C SER A 204 -14.12 -4.75 11.49
N LYS A 205 -14.33 -5.57 12.53
CA LYS A 205 -13.71 -6.91 12.71
C LYS A 205 -14.22 -7.91 11.68
N THR A 206 -14.30 -7.52 10.41
CA THR A 206 -14.53 -8.44 9.30
C THR A 206 -13.28 -9.30 9.22
N LYS A 207 -13.45 -10.63 9.27
CA LYS A 207 -12.38 -11.64 9.43
C LYS A 207 -11.31 -11.66 8.32
N THR A 208 -11.35 -10.74 7.37
CA THR A 208 -10.49 -10.72 6.20
C THR A 208 -9.35 -9.74 6.45
N GLN A 209 -8.14 -10.26 6.65
CA GLN A 209 -6.89 -9.49 6.72
C GLN A 209 -6.46 -9.05 5.32
N ASP A 210 -7.31 -8.29 4.63
CA ASP A 210 -6.99 -7.76 3.30
C ASP A 210 -6.03 -6.56 3.37
N GLU A 211 -5.58 -6.09 2.22
CA GLU A 211 -4.67 -4.95 2.09
C GLU A 211 -5.26 -3.66 2.70
N LEU A 212 -6.59 -3.52 2.67
CA LEU A 212 -7.29 -2.40 3.30
C LEU A 212 -7.22 -2.48 4.83
N PHE A 213 -7.34 -3.68 5.40
CA PHE A 213 -7.12 -3.91 6.82
C PHE A 213 -5.70 -3.52 7.24
N MET A 214 -4.68 -4.02 6.53
CA MET A 214 -3.28 -3.70 6.81
C MET A 214 -2.98 -2.20 6.72
N LEU A 215 -3.59 -1.51 5.74
CA LEU A 215 -3.47 -0.06 5.60
C LEU A 215 -4.09 0.69 6.79
N GLY A 216 -5.31 0.34 7.19
CA GLY A 216 -5.98 0.99 8.33
C GLY A 216 -5.27 0.74 9.66
N ASP A 217 -4.76 -0.48 9.89
CA ASP A 217 -3.99 -0.85 11.07
C ASP A 217 -2.63 -0.14 11.13
N THR A 218 -1.91 -0.06 10.00
CA THR A 218 -0.66 0.70 9.90
C THR A 218 -0.87 2.20 10.14
N PHE A 219 -1.97 2.74 9.61
CA PHE A 219 -2.35 4.13 9.88
C PHE A 219 -2.63 4.37 11.36
N ASN A 220 -3.39 3.50 12.02
CA ASN A 220 -3.68 3.62 13.45
C ASN A 220 -2.40 3.61 14.30
N ARG A 221 -1.45 2.69 14.02
CA ARG A 221 -0.14 2.69 14.70
C ARG A 221 0.66 3.97 14.48
N MET A 222 0.58 4.56 13.29
CA MET A 222 1.24 5.84 13.00
C MET A 222 0.62 6.97 13.83
N ILE A 223 -0.71 7.02 13.91
CA ILE A 223 -1.43 7.99 14.75
C ILE A 223 -1.08 7.82 16.23
N ASP A 224 -0.99 6.59 16.74
CA ASP A 224 -0.59 6.34 18.13
C ASP A 224 0.81 6.91 18.43
N ARG A 225 1.78 6.67 17.53
CA ARG A 225 3.15 7.21 17.68
C ARG A 225 3.18 8.74 17.61
N LEU A 226 2.38 9.33 16.73
CA LEU A 226 2.28 10.79 16.60
C LEU A 226 1.65 11.42 17.85
N GLU A 227 0.56 10.84 18.35
CA GLU A 227 -0.11 11.28 19.59
C GLU A 227 0.85 11.17 20.78
N GLU A 228 1.54 10.05 20.94
CA GLU A 228 2.53 9.87 22.02
C GLU A 228 3.66 10.91 21.94
N THR A 229 4.18 11.15 20.73
CA THR A 229 5.24 12.16 20.51
C THR A 229 4.74 13.57 20.82
N PHE A 230 3.51 13.89 20.41
CA PHE A 230 2.89 15.18 20.68
C PHE A 230 2.67 15.41 22.17
N MET A 231 2.14 14.41 22.89
CA MET A 231 1.96 14.48 24.34
C MET A 231 3.29 14.69 25.08
N LYS A 232 4.35 13.97 24.69
CA LYS A 232 5.70 14.19 25.24
C LYS A 232 6.23 15.59 24.98
N GLN A 233 5.92 16.18 23.82
CA GLN A 233 6.30 17.55 23.48
C GLN A 233 5.51 18.59 24.29
N GLU A 234 4.21 18.39 24.48
CA GLU A 234 3.37 19.27 25.30
C GLU A 234 3.82 19.25 26.77
N GLN A 235 4.07 18.05 27.32
CA GLN A 235 4.63 17.89 28.66
C GLN A 235 5.99 18.59 28.80
N PHE A 236 6.88 18.44 27.81
CA PHE A 236 8.17 19.15 27.80
C PHE A 236 8.02 20.67 27.85
N LEU A 237 7.07 21.26 27.10
CA LEU A 237 6.81 22.69 27.13
C LEU A 237 6.24 23.16 28.48
N ALA A 238 5.34 22.37 29.07
CA ALA A 238 4.78 22.64 30.38
C ALA A 238 5.87 22.61 31.47
N ASP A 239 6.70 21.57 31.48
CA ASP A 239 7.81 21.41 32.44
C ASP A 239 8.84 22.53 32.27
N ALA A 240 9.24 22.86 31.03
CA ALA A 240 10.15 23.97 30.75
C ALA A 240 9.59 25.31 31.25
N SER A 241 8.30 25.57 31.03
CA SER A 241 7.64 26.78 31.51
C SER A 241 7.65 26.86 33.04
N HIS A 242 7.48 25.73 33.73
CA HIS A 242 7.47 25.67 35.18
C HIS A 242 8.86 25.87 35.80
N GLU A 243 9.88 25.25 35.19
CA GLU A 243 11.28 25.37 35.62
C GLU A 243 11.87 26.76 35.30
N LEU A 244 11.38 27.46 34.28
CA LEU A 244 11.74 28.85 34.00
C LEU A 244 11.05 29.85 34.94
N ARG A 245 9.79 29.60 35.31
CA ARG A 245 9.02 30.51 36.16
C ARG A 245 9.60 30.64 37.56
N THR A 246 10.05 29.54 38.16
CA THR A 246 10.58 29.52 39.53
C THR A 246 11.77 30.48 39.76
N PRO A 247 12.90 30.38 39.02
CA PRO A 247 14.02 31.29 39.18
C PRO A 247 13.64 32.74 38.82
N LEU A 248 12.77 32.93 37.83
CA LEU A 248 12.30 34.26 37.46
C LEU A 248 11.51 34.93 38.60
N THR A 249 10.60 34.20 39.26
CA THR A 249 9.86 34.71 40.43
C THR A 249 10.79 35.03 41.61
N ILE A 250 11.84 34.23 41.82
CA ILE A 250 12.84 34.51 42.87
C ILE A 250 13.61 35.80 42.56
N ILE A 251 14.09 35.96 41.32
CA ILE A 251 14.77 37.18 40.86
C ILE A 251 13.87 38.40 41.04
N GLU A 252 12.61 38.32 40.60
CA GLU A 252 11.64 39.42 40.76
C GLU A 252 11.39 39.77 42.23
N SER A 253 11.28 38.76 43.11
CA SER A 253 11.09 38.98 44.55
C SER A 253 12.30 39.69 45.17
N TYR A 254 13.52 39.20 44.93
CA TYR A 254 14.73 39.82 45.47
C TYR A 254 14.98 41.22 44.89
N ALA A 255 14.67 41.44 43.61
CA ALA A 255 14.72 42.77 43.01
C ALA A 255 13.72 43.73 43.66
N SER A 256 12.51 43.26 43.98
CA SER A 256 11.51 44.05 44.71
C SER A 256 11.93 44.36 46.15
N LEU A 257 12.59 43.42 46.84
CA LEU A 257 13.19 43.62 48.16
C LEU A 257 14.29 44.68 48.12
N LEU A 258 15.20 44.60 47.16
CA LEU A 258 16.23 45.62 46.93
C LEU A 258 15.58 46.99 46.71
N ARG A 259 14.56 47.09 45.86
CA ARG A 259 13.88 48.37 45.62
C ARG A 259 13.27 48.99 46.89
N ARG A 260 12.81 48.18 47.84
CA ARG A 260 12.21 48.66 49.10
C ARG A 260 13.23 48.98 50.19
N TRP A 261 14.30 48.19 50.30
CA TRP A 261 15.16 48.19 51.49
C TRP A 261 16.67 48.29 51.18
N ALA A 262 17.08 48.52 49.92
CA ALA A 262 18.49 48.53 49.52
C ALA A 262 19.40 49.48 50.29
N PHE A 263 18.87 50.51 50.96
CA PHE A 263 19.67 51.46 51.74
C PHE A 263 19.64 51.17 53.26
N SER A 264 18.75 50.29 53.72
CA SER A 264 18.43 50.10 55.14
C SER A 264 19.19 48.94 55.77
N ASP A 265 19.58 47.93 54.97
CA ASP A 265 20.25 46.72 55.44
C ASP A 265 21.29 46.25 54.41
N ALA A 266 22.57 46.33 54.78
CA ALA A 266 23.67 45.94 53.92
C ALA A 266 23.77 44.41 53.72
N ALA A 267 23.42 43.62 54.73
CA ALA A 267 23.48 42.16 54.66
C ALA A 267 22.39 41.61 53.75
N LEU A 268 21.17 42.13 53.88
CA LEU A 268 20.06 41.77 52.99
C LEU A 268 20.34 42.13 51.53
N ARG A 269 20.99 43.27 51.29
CA ARG A 269 21.36 43.70 49.94
C ARG A 269 22.36 42.75 49.31
N GLU A 270 23.38 42.30 50.05
CA GLU A 270 24.35 41.34 49.55
C GLU A 270 23.67 40.00 49.24
N GLU A 271 22.85 39.49 50.18
CA GLU A 271 22.07 38.25 49.98
C GLU A 271 21.20 38.32 48.72
N ALA A 272 20.50 39.44 48.52
CA ALA A 272 19.64 39.62 47.35
C ALA A 272 20.42 39.69 46.04
N LEU A 273 21.59 40.33 46.02
CA LEU A 273 22.46 40.38 44.84
C LEU A 273 23.03 38.99 44.50
N GLU A 274 23.51 38.25 45.51
CA GLU A 274 23.98 36.87 45.35
C GLU A 274 22.88 35.96 44.84
N ALA A 275 21.66 36.06 45.40
CA ALA A 275 20.51 35.28 44.97
C ALA A 275 20.14 35.58 43.51
N ILE A 276 20.04 36.86 43.12
CA ILE A 276 19.75 37.25 41.74
C ILE A 276 20.83 36.73 40.77
N GLN A 277 22.11 36.85 41.14
CA GLN A 277 23.21 36.38 40.31
C GLN A 277 23.18 34.86 40.14
N SER A 278 22.96 34.12 41.22
CA SER A 278 22.85 32.66 41.23
C SER A 278 21.68 32.18 40.36
N GLU A 279 20.49 32.74 40.56
CA GLU A 279 19.30 32.36 39.78
C GLU A 279 19.42 32.75 38.30
N SER A 280 20.07 33.88 37.99
CA SER A 280 20.36 34.28 36.60
C SER A 280 21.32 33.30 35.92
N ALA A 281 22.35 32.83 36.63
CA ALA A 281 23.26 31.81 36.13
C ALA A 281 22.53 30.47 35.90
N GLN A 282 21.62 30.10 36.79
CA GLN A 282 20.77 28.91 36.65
C GLN A 282 19.84 29.01 35.43
N LEU A 283 19.19 30.16 35.22
CA LEU A 283 18.37 30.44 34.03
C LEU A 283 19.18 30.33 32.73
N LYS A 284 20.41 30.86 32.72
CA LYS A 284 21.33 30.74 31.58
C LYS A 284 21.66 29.28 31.28
N LEU A 285 21.97 28.48 32.30
CA LEU A 285 22.25 27.05 32.14
C LEU A 285 21.02 26.30 31.60
N LEU A 286 19.83 26.58 32.16
CA LEU A 286 18.58 25.95 31.74
C LEU A 286 18.26 26.26 30.27
N THR A 287 18.34 27.52 29.86
CA THR A 287 18.10 27.94 28.47
C THR A 287 19.11 27.34 27.49
N GLN A 288 20.39 27.27 27.86
CA GLN A 288 21.42 26.58 27.05
C GLN A 288 21.12 25.08 26.91
N ASN A 289 20.69 24.42 27.99
CA ASN A 289 20.30 23.01 27.98
C ASN A 289 19.08 22.76 27.09
N LEU A 290 18.06 23.62 27.15
CA LEU A 290 16.89 23.57 26.28
C LEU A 290 17.28 23.75 24.80
N LEU A 291 18.12 24.73 24.50
CA LEU A 291 18.61 24.99 23.15
C LEU A 291 19.44 23.81 22.61
N SER A 292 20.24 23.17 23.47
CA SER A 292 20.99 21.97 23.09
C SER A 292 20.09 20.77 22.75
N LEU A 293 18.87 20.72 23.28
CA LEU A 293 17.89 19.68 22.97
C LEU A 293 17.12 19.96 21.68
N THR A 294 16.97 21.24 21.26
CA THR A 294 16.22 21.61 20.05
C THR A 294 17.08 21.57 18.77
N HIS A 295 18.36 21.97 18.84
CA HIS A 295 19.28 21.90 17.69
C HIS A 295 19.76 20.47 17.36
N ALA A 296 19.28 19.48 18.11
CA ALA A 296 19.71 18.10 17.98
C ALA A 296 19.27 17.40 16.68
N VAL A 297 18.42 17.98 15.84
CA VAL A 297 17.92 17.28 14.65
C VAL A 297 18.86 17.41 13.43
N ARG A 298 19.85 18.31 13.42
CA ARG A 298 20.65 18.62 12.21
C ARG A 298 22.15 18.26 12.22
N GLU A 299 22.77 18.05 13.38
CA GLU A 299 24.22 17.81 13.46
C GLU A 299 24.52 16.33 13.71
N GLU A 300 24.71 15.53 12.66
CA GLU A 300 25.11 14.11 12.79
C GLU A 300 26.64 13.96 12.85
N CYS A 301 27.42 14.71 12.06
CA CYS A 301 28.89 14.72 12.17
C CYS A 301 29.57 16.06 11.81
N GLU A 302 28.84 17.18 11.72
CA GLU A 302 29.45 18.51 11.54
C GLU A 302 30.46 18.77 12.66
N GLN A 303 31.73 19.03 12.28
CA GLN A 303 32.89 19.23 13.17
C GLN A 303 33.50 17.96 13.80
N SER A 304 33.34 16.78 13.18
CA SER A 304 34.10 15.60 13.60
C SER A 304 35.59 15.74 13.27
N VAL A 305 36.44 15.54 14.27
CA VAL A 305 37.89 15.53 14.13
C VAL A 305 38.44 14.24 14.74
N SER A 306 39.58 13.76 14.23
CA SER A 306 40.32 12.66 14.85
C SER A 306 41.17 13.21 16.00
N PHE A 307 41.10 12.58 17.17
CA PHE A 307 41.88 12.95 18.34
C PHE A 307 42.16 11.72 19.22
N ASP A 308 43.20 11.82 20.05
CA ASP A 308 43.47 10.83 21.10
C ASP A 308 42.57 11.08 22.31
N LEU A 309 41.80 10.05 22.66
CA LEU A 309 40.77 10.10 23.69
C LEU A 309 41.34 10.10 25.11
N LEU A 310 42.47 9.44 25.37
CA LEU A 310 43.00 9.35 26.73
C LEU A 310 43.48 10.71 27.27
N PRO A 311 44.32 11.48 26.54
CA PRO A 311 44.74 12.82 26.97
C PRO A 311 43.55 13.77 27.09
N PHE A 312 42.54 13.61 26.22
CA PHE A 312 41.32 14.40 26.25
C PHE A 312 40.51 14.17 27.53
N ILE A 313 40.31 12.92 27.94
CA ILE A 313 39.60 12.57 29.18
C ILE A 313 40.39 13.05 30.39
N GLN A 314 41.71 12.80 30.42
CA GLN A 314 42.58 13.23 31.53
C GLN A 314 42.55 14.76 31.71
N LYS A 315 42.61 15.52 30.61
CA LYS A 315 42.50 16.98 30.64
C LYS A 315 41.13 17.45 31.13
N THR A 316 40.07 16.79 30.70
CA THR A 316 38.69 17.12 31.11
C THR A 316 38.48 16.80 32.60
N ALA A 317 38.91 15.63 33.06
CA ALA A 317 38.86 15.22 34.46
C ALA A 317 39.68 16.17 35.36
N SER A 318 40.88 16.56 34.93
CA SER A 318 41.72 17.52 35.65
C SER A 318 41.06 18.89 35.80
N SER A 319 40.40 19.38 34.74
CA SER A 319 39.64 20.63 34.82
C SER A 319 38.45 20.52 35.78
N LEU A 320 37.72 19.40 35.77
CA LEU A 320 36.60 19.16 36.67
C LEU A 320 37.04 19.00 38.14
N ARG A 321 38.21 18.40 38.37
CA ARG A 321 38.84 18.29 39.69
C ARG A 321 39.18 19.66 40.26
N LEU A 322 39.75 20.56 39.45
CA LEU A 322 40.06 21.94 39.85
C LEU A 322 38.80 22.73 40.21
N THR A 323 37.72 22.58 39.44
CA THR A 323 36.47 23.32 39.67
C THR A 323 35.67 22.78 40.85
N SER A 324 35.64 21.45 41.03
CA SER A 324 34.85 20.82 42.10
C SER A 324 35.57 20.73 43.45
N GLY A 325 36.91 20.84 43.46
CA GLY A 325 37.73 20.61 44.64
C GLY A 325 37.77 19.16 45.12
N ARG A 326 37.24 18.20 44.32
CA ARG A 326 37.12 16.78 44.67
C ARG A 326 37.97 15.90 43.78
N HIS A 327 38.41 14.76 44.29
CA HIS A 327 39.27 13.85 43.54
C HIS A 327 38.46 13.11 42.46
N ILE A 328 39.03 13.06 41.25
CA ILE A 328 38.48 12.37 40.09
C ILE A 328 39.63 11.55 39.52
N GLU A 329 39.49 10.22 39.56
CA GLU A 329 40.49 9.30 39.04
C GLU A 329 40.12 8.84 37.63
N VAL A 330 41.12 8.75 36.75
CA VAL A 330 40.96 8.17 35.42
C VAL A 330 41.74 6.86 35.39
N HIS A 331 41.05 5.75 35.19
CA HIS A 331 41.63 4.41 35.09
C HIS A 331 41.57 3.93 33.65
N THR A 332 42.72 3.46 33.15
CA THR A 332 42.88 2.88 31.82
C THR A 332 43.60 1.53 31.96
N PRO A 333 43.30 0.53 31.12
CA PRO A 333 44.09 -0.70 31.06
C PRO A 333 45.58 -0.38 30.89
N PRO A 334 46.51 -1.09 31.56
CA PRO A 334 47.95 -0.80 31.48
C PRO A 334 48.53 -0.87 30.05
N GLU A 335 47.87 -1.65 29.20
CA GLU A 335 48.28 -1.96 27.84
C GLU A 335 47.83 -0.87 26.84
N LEU A 336 46.86 -0.05 27.25
CA LEU A 336 46.23 0.97 26.41
C LEU A 336 47.01 2.28 26.48
N LYS A 337 47.90 2.50 25.51
CA LYS A 337 48.75 3.70 25.43
C LYS A 337 48.13 4.85 24.64
N GLU A 338 47.40 4.54 23.58
CA GLU A 338 46.76 5.52 22.69
C GLU A 338 45.38 5.00 22.28
N LEU A 339 44.39 5.88 22.20
CA LEU A 339 43.04 5.51 21.77
C LEU A 339 42.46 6.59 20.86
N HIS A 340 42.53 6.35 19.54
CA HIS A 340 42.05 7.31 18.56
C HIS A 340 40.53 7.20 18.36
N MET A 341 39.85 8.34 18.38
CA MET A 341 38.43 8.48 18.10
C MET A 341 38.19 9.62 17.11
N THR A 342 37.27 9.42 16.16
CA THR A 342 36.77 10.47 15.27
C THR A 342 35.37 10.89 15.71
N GLY A 343 35.23 12.15 16.16
CA GLY A 343 33.94 12.70 16.61
C GLY A 343 34.07 14.16 17.00
N ASN A 344 33.02 14.73 17.60
CA ASN A 344 33.02 16.13 18.06
C ASN A 344 33.53 16.22 19.52
N PRO A 345 34.72 16.78 19.78
CA PRO A 345 35.29 16.84 21.13
C PRO A 345 34.45 17.67 22.10
N ASN A 346 33.73 18.70 21.61
CA ASN A 346 32.89 19.54 22.46
C ASN A 346 31.68 18.77 23.00
N LYS A 347 31.05 17.94 22.16
CA LYS A 347 29.92 17.09 22.60
C LYS A 347 30.40 16.01 23.58
N LEU A 348 31.56 15.41 23.33
CA LEU A 348 32.12 14.42 24.26
C LEU A 348 32.53 15.05 25.59
N LYS A 349 33.08 16.28 25.57
CA LYS A 349 33.37 17.05 26.78
C LYS A 349 32.09 17.31 27.56
N GLN A 350 31.02 17.74 26.88
CA GLN A 350 29.71 17.97 27.49
C GLN A 350 29.14 16.69 28.13
N LEU A 351 29.24 15.55 27.44
CA LEU A 351 28.83 14.26 27.98
C LEU A 351 29.58 13.92 29.28
N LEU A 352 30.90 14.03 29.28
CA LEU A 352 31.72 13.78 30.47
C LEU A 352 31.36 14.72 31.62
N ILE A 353 31.19 16.02 31.33
CA ILE A 353 30.77 17.00 32.34
C ILE A 353 29.44 16.60 32.96
N ILE A 354 28.44 16.22 32.17
CA ILE A 354 27.12 15.82 32.68
C ILE A 354 27.22 14.61 33.59
N LEU A 355 27.94 13.56 33.17
CA LEU A 355 28.03 12.31 33.93
C LEU A 355 28.82 12.51 35.24
N VAL A 356 29.93 13.23 35.18
CA VAL A 356 30.77 13.51 36.35
C VAL A 356 30.10 14.49 37.31
N ASP A 357 29.40 15.52 36.81
CA ASP A 357 28.64 16.45 37.64
C ASP A 357 27.51 15.73 38.39
N ASN A 358 26.80 14.80 37.74
CA ASN A 358 25.83 13.93 38.42
C ASN A 358 26.50 13.07 39.49
N ALA A 359 27.62 12.40 39.17
CA ALA A 359 28.37 11.59 40.13
C ALA A 359 28.80 12.40 41.36
N LEU A 360 29.35 13.61 41.16
CA LEU A 360 29.78 14.51 42.23
C LEU A 360 28.61 15.04 43.07
N LYS A 361 27.45 15.31 42.45
CA LYS A 361 26.26 15.78 43.18
C LYS A 361 25.67 14.73 44.11
N TYR A 362 25.68 13.46 43.71
CA TYR A 362 24.99 12.39 44.44
C TYR A 362 25.91 11.46 45.24
N SER A 363 27.23 11.57 45.08
CA SER A 363 28.24 10.89 45.89
C SER A 363 29.00 11.87 46.76
N LYS A 364 29.39 11.45 47.97
CA LYS A 364 30.36 12.16 48.84
C LYS A 364 31.79 11.65 48.67
N GLN A 365 31.97 10.52 47.99
CA GLN A 365 33.27 9.88 47.74
C GLN A 365 33.83 10.23 46.36
N ASP A 366 35.05 9.82 46.09
CA ASP A 366 35.72 10.08 44.81
C ASP A 366 34.99 9.42 43.63
N VAL A 367 35.14 10.04 42.45
CA VAL A 367 34.52 9.59 41.20
C VAL A 367 35.59 8.96 40.33
N THR A 368 35.29 7.78 39.78
CA THR A 368 36.22 7.05 38.90
C THR A 368 35.70 7.05 37.47
N ILE A 369 36.56 7.38 36.51
CA ILE A 369 36.30 7.27 35.07
C ILE A 369 37.14 6.12 34.54
N GLN A 370 36.50 5.06 34.04
CA GLN A 370 37.16 3.92 33.41
C GLN A 370 37.02 4.01 31.89
N VAL A 371 38.12 3.79 31.17
CA VAL A 371 38.15 3.82 29.70
C VAL A 371 38.66 2.48 29.19
N ASN A 372 37.83 1.74 28.46
CA ASN A 372 38.21 0.48 27.84
C ASN A 372 38.13 0.58 26.32
N ASP A 373 39.17 0.04 25.67
CA ASP A 373 39.20 -0.10 24.22
C ASP A 373 38.59 -1.44 23.81
N GLU A 374 37.57 -1.40 22.96
CA GLU A 374 36.94 -2.58 22.35
C GLU A 374 37.14 -2.52 20.84
N ALA A 375 37.01 -3.66 20.13
CA ALA A 375 37.42 -3.76 18.72
C ALA A 375 36.99 -2.57 17.84
N ASN A 376 35.69 -2.23 17.82
CA ASN A 376 35.13 -1.12 17.02
C ASN A 376 34.51 0.02 17.84
N GLN A 377 34.61 -0.06 19.17
CA GLN A 377 33.91 0.84 20.08
C GLN A 377 34.81 1.21 21.27
N VAL A 378 34.50 2.31 21.93
CA VAL A 378 35.09 2.68 23.20
C VAL A 378 34.02 2.61 24.27
N ARG A 379 34.36 1.99 25.41
CA ARG A 379 33.52 1.97 26.59
C ARG A 379 34.06 2.95 27.63
N LEU A 380 33.24 3.93 28.00
CA LEU A 380 33.47 4.91 29.05
C LEU A 380 32.54 4.62 30.22
N THR A 381 33.09 4.38 31.41
CA THR A 381 32.28 4.12 32.62
C THR A 381 32.59 5.16 33.67
N VAL A 382 31.58 5.93 34.10
CA VAL A 382 31.68 6.84 35.25
C VAL A 382 31.04 6.16 36.45
N VAL A 383 31.82 5.98 37.52
CA VAL A 383 31.42 5.28 38.75
C VAL A 383 31.38 6.27 39.90
N ASP A 384 30.25 6.26 40.61
CA ASP A 384 30.07 6.93 41.89
C ASP A 384 29.62 5.94 42.97
N HIS A 385 29.87 6.31 44.24
CA HIS A 385 29.51 5.54 45.43
C HIS A 385 28.49 6.32 46.27
N GLY A 386 27.52 6.92 45.59
CA GLY A 386 26.50 7.77 46.18
C GLY A 386 25.28 7.03 46.70
N ILE A 387 24.17 7.76 46.79
CA ILE A 387 22.89 7.25 47.32
C ILE A 387 22.27 6.13 46.48
N GLY A 388 22.72 5.95 45.24
CA GLY A 388 22.13 5.03 44.27
C GLY A 388 20.72 5.42 43.82
N ILE A 389 20.14 4.60 42.94
CA ILE A 389 18.86 4.85 42.27
C ILE A 389 18.01 3.59 42.39
N ALA A 390 16.72 3.76 42.68
CA ALA A 390 15.79 2.63 42.74
C ALA A 390 15.54 2.07 41.33
N GLU A 391 15.35 0.75 41.25
CA GLU A 391 15.15 0.04 39.98
C GLU A 391 13.97 0.58 39.17
N LYS A 392 12.88 0.96 39.84
CA LYS A 392 11.67 1.55 39.23
C LYS A 392 11.94 2.88 38.50
N ASP A 393 12.98 3.62 38.90
CA ASP A 393 13.27 4.94 38.37
C ASP A 393 14.26 4.88 37.19
N LEU A 394 15.07 3.81 37.10
CA LEU A 394 16.09 3.62 36.04
C LEU A 394 15.54 3.79 34.60
N PRO A 395 14.36 3.27 34.23
CA PRO A 395 13.83 3.41 32.87
C PRO A 395 13.52 4.86 32.48
N HIS A 396 13.31 5.73 33.46
CA HIS A 396 12.82 7.10 33.28
C HIS A 396 13.92 8.15 33.42
N LEU A 397 15.15 7.79 33.82
CA LEU A 397 16.22 8.76 34.08
C LEU A 397 16.71 9.52 32.83
N PHE A 398 16.44 9.00 31.64
CA PHE A 398 16.72 9.68 30.38
C PHE A 398 15.55 10.55 29.90
N ASP A 399 14.38 10.48 30.56
CA ASP A 399 13.25 11.36 30.28
C ASP A 399 13.59 12.79 30.71
N ARG A 400 13.16 13.76 29.91
CA ARG A 400 13.42 15.18 30.16
C ARG A 400 12.69 15.59 31.45
N PHE A 401 13.35 16.40 32.27
CA PHE A 401 12.82 16.90 33.56
C PHE A 401 12.52 15.82 34.61
N TYR A 402 12.81 14.54 34.32
CA TYR A 402 12.58 13.47 35.27
C TYR A 402 13.60 13.50 36.42
N ARG A 403 13.11 13.22 37.64
CA ARG A 403 13.88 13.19 38.87
C ARG A 403 13.29 12.12 39.79
N ALA A 404 14.11 11.16 40.22
CA ALA A 404 13.68 10.05 41.07
C ALA A 404 13.03 10.50 42.41
N ASP A 405 13.50 11.60 42.99
CA ASP A 405 12.99 12.08 44.29
C ASP A 405 12.76 13.62 44.31
N LYS A 406 11.51 14.04 44.02
CA LYS A 406 11.12 15.45 43.82
C LYS A 406 11.27 16.35 45.06
N ALA A 407 11.23 15.78 46.26
CA ALA A 407 11.30 16.53 47.52
C ALA A 407 12.75 16.74 48.01
N ARG A 408 13.61 15.72 47.84
CA ARG A 408 15.01 15.75 48.31
C ARG A 408 15.94 16.49 47.35
N ASN A 409 15.68 16.38 46.05
CA ASN A 409 16.58 16.90 45.01
C ASN A 409 16.45 18.42 44.79
N ARG A 410 15.38 19.07 45.26
CA ARG A 410 15.19 20.53 45.07
C ARG A 410 16.31 21.35 45.73
N LYS A 411 16.93 20.84 46.81
CA LYS A 411 18.08 21.45 47.49
C LYS A 411 19.43 21.25 46.81
N LEU A 412 19.59 20.19 46.00
CA LEU A 412 20.85 19.84 45.31
C LEU A 412 20.96 20.44 43.90
N GLY A 413 19.91 21.15 43.45
CA GLY A 413 19.88 21.83 42.15
C GLY A 413 19.70 20.88 40.94
N GLY A 414 19.43 21.47 39.78
CA GLY A 414 19.35 20.76 38.48
C GLY A 414 17.93 20.51 37.97
N ALA A 415 17.68 20.93 36.73
CA ALA A 415 16.39 20.85 36.05
C ALA A 415 16.04 19.45 35.50
N GLY A 416 16.81 18.40 35.79
CA GLY A 416 16.55 17.05 35.24
C GLY A 416 16.77 16.92 33.73
N LEU A 417 17.51 17.85 33.10
CA LEU A 417 17.81 17.81 31.65
C LEU A 417 19.14 17.15 31.31
N GLY A 418 20.05 17.00 32.28
CA GLY A 418 21.42 16.54 32.04
C GLY A 418 21.47 15.16 31.38
N LEU A 419 20.87 14.14 32.00
CA LEU A 419 20.89 12.77 31.47
C LEU A 419 20.17 12.64 30.12
N ALA A 420 19.10 13.42 29.88
CA ALA A 420 18.45 13.48 28.58
C ALA A 420 19.38 14.06 27.49
N ILE A 421 20.19 15.07 27.82
CA ILE A 421 21.22 15.63 26.92
C ILE A 421 22.34 14.60 26.68
N ALA A 422 22.82 13.93 27.73
CA ALA A 422 23.82 12.87 27.61
C ALA A 422 23.34 11.74 26.69
N HIS A 423 22.11 11.26 26.90
CA HIS A 423 21.48 10.26 26.06
C HIS A 423 21.41 10.71 24.60
N ASN A 424 20.99 11.95 24.33
CA ASN A 424 20.94 12.49 22.99
C ASN A 424 22.33 12.60 22.32
N ILE A 425 23.36 13.03 23.05
CA ILE A 425 24.75 13.07 22.57
C ILE A 425 25.22 11.67 22.15
N VAL A 426 24.96 10.66 22.99
CA VAL A 426 25.38 9.27 22.74
C VAL A 426 24.62 8.67 21.55
N MET A 427 23.29 8.87 21.48
CA MET A 427 22.47 8.35 20.39
C MET A 427 22.84 8.94 19.03
N LYS A 428 23.19 10.23 18.97
CA LYS A 428 23.71 10.88 17.75
C LYS A 428 24.99 10.27 17.23
N GLN A 429 25.83 9.77 18.12
CA GLN A 429 27.05 9.05 17.76
C GLN A 429 26.80 7.56 17.52
N LYS A 430 25.53 7.12 17.41
CA LYS A 430 25.13 5.71 17.27
C LYS A 430 25.69 4.82 18.39
N GLY A 431 25.86 5.40 19.58
CA GLY A 431 26.31 4.71 20.78
C GLY A 431 25.16 4.22 21.67
N THR A 432 25.53 3.68 22.82
CA THR A 432 24.59 3.26 23.88
C THR A 432 24.98 3.84 25.23
N ILE A 433 24.01 4.20 26.05
CA ILE A 433 24.23 4.61 27.44
C ILE A 433 23.31 3.81 28.34
N THR A 434 23.86 3.28 29.44
CA THR A 434 23.12 2.50 30.43
C THR A 434 23.52 2.94 31.84
N LEU A 435 22.57 2.87 32.78
CA LEU A 435 22.80 3.15 34.19
C LEU A 435 22.62 1.85 34.96
N GLN A 436 23.64 1.47 35.73
CA GLN A 436 23.59 0.36 36.67
C GLN A 436 23.70 0.96 38.07
N SER A 437 22.68 0.79 38.90
CA SER A 437 22.66 1.37 40.24
C SER A 437 21.91 0.47 41.21
N SER A 438 22.29 0.56 42.48
CA SER A 438 21.58 -0.04 43.60
C SER A 438 21.56 0.96 44.75
N LEU A 439 20.43 1.03 45.46
CA LEU A 439 20.24 1.96 46.58
C LEU A 439 21.32 1.77 47.63
N GLY A 440 22.04 2.85 47.95
CA GLY A 440 23.12 2.88 48.94
C GLY A 440 24.49 2.39 48.44
N GLU A 441 24.59 1.83 47.23
CA GLU A 441 25.86 1.32 46.67
C GLU A 441 26.49 2.27 45.64
N GLY A 442 25.68 3.14 45.04
CA GLY A 442 26.11 4.13 44.04
C GLY A 442 25.60 3.83 42.63
N THR A 443 26.19 4.50 41.63
CA THR A 443 25.76 4.41 40.23
C THR A 443 26.95 4.26 39.29
N LYS A 444 26.78 3.41 38.28
CA LYS A 444 27.70 3.27 37.14
C LYS A 444 26.99 3.71 35.87
N ALA A 445 27.47 4.77 35.26
CA ALA A 445 27.04 5.21 33.94
C ALA A 445 27.98 4.64 32.88
N VAL A 446 27.49 3.66 32.11
CA VAL A 446 28.26 2.97 31.08
C VAL A 446 27.84 3.51 29.72
N VAL A 447 28.77 4.17 29.04
CA VAL A 447 28.61 4.70 27.68
C VAL A 447 29.48 3.89 26.73
N THR A 448 28.91 3.49 25.60
CA THR A 448 29.63 2.82 24.52
C THR A 448 29.49 3.64 23.24
N LEU A 449 30.60 4.04 22.62
CA LEU A 449 30.62 4.88 21.41
C LEU A 449 31.43 4.20 20.30
N PRO A 450 31.00 4.24 19.03
CA PRO A 450 31.85 3.85 17.90
C PRO A 450 33.13 4.70 17.85
N LYS A 451 34.26 4.09 17.45
CA LYS A 451 35.53 4.82 17.27
C LYS A 451 35.48 5.86 16.14
N THR A 452 34.51 5.75 15.24
CA THR A 452 34.34 6.64 14.08
C THR A 452 32.89 7.09 13.99
N CYS A 453 32.65 8.41 13.96
CA CYS A 453 31.35 9.00 13.61
C CYS A 453 30.94 8.49 12.22
N GLN A 454 29.80 7.80 12.12
CA GLN A 454 29.27 7.23 10.87
C GLN A 454 28.09 8.01 10.35
#